data_AF-A0A2V5WLG3-F1
#
_entry.id   AF-A0A2V5WLG3-F1
#
_cell.length_a   1.000
_cell.length_b   1.000
_cell.length_c   1.000
_cell.angle_alpha   90.00
_cell.angle_beta   90.00
_cell.angle_gamma   90.00
#
_symmetry.space_group_name_H-M   'P 1'
#
loop_
_entity.id
_entity.type
_entity.pdbx_description
1 polymer ?
#
loop_
_entity_poly.entity_id
_entity_poly.type
_entity_poly.pdbx_seq_one_letter_code
_entity_poly.pdbx_strand_id
1 'polypeptide(L)'
;MSRNRIKRTSRFVLCAFVLSLSAVRATPEVTLDDLRKLEIICFVPSHLPEGFRLQRVDITFDELHEEFDDIKHQLPLYSIVYSNDPQRGATFSIESAREGIGDRNIMPDEENAEETEIKTPLGPMYLIYRPKGKEGRKIEILTNWVEDENMKAEKAKDPQGHPILGRFHGFSAAGITLAEFQKIVDSLHPVNSNPETAPAAAGKTSALKIHPKVFNMIDCWISDSESPVVTEINLDAVEKNGNQFNTDDVKPDGEWTRSPTPESKEGFMRYRVLESKGNHYKVEYQENGGGTLTTASIIEFEIEKRNIRRDGKPVTIRVLRVSSYNQK
;
A
#
# COMPACT_ATOMS: atom_id res chain seq x y z
N MET A 1 -53.93 -8.92 70.18
CA MET A 1 -53.58 -10.37 70.15
C MET A 1 -52.46 -10.53 69.14
N SER A 2 -51.18 -10.45 69.53
CA SER A 2 -50.32 -11.51 70.07
C SER A 2 -50.23 -12.78 69.20
N ARG A 3 -49.10 -12.90 68.48
CA ARG A 3 -48.19 -14.07 68.27
C ARG A 3 -47.67 -14.07 66.82
N ASN A 4 -46.41 -13.67 66.54
CA ASN A 4 -45.15 -14.47 66.58
C ASN A 4 -45.34 -15.89 66.01
N ARG A 5 -44.49 -16.48 65.17
CA ARG A 5 -43.19 -16.24 64.50
C ARG A 5 -43.18 -17.29 63.35
N ILE A 6 -42.39 -17.17 62.28
CA ILE A 6 -41.13 -17.93 62.13
C ILE A 6 -40.41 -17.45 60.85
N LYS A 7 -39.26 -16.83 61.10
CA LYS A 7 -37.97 -16.79 60.38
C LYS A 7 -37.88 -17.45 58.99
N ARG A 8 -37.37 -16.66 58.04
CA ARG A 8 -36.22 -17.08 57.21
C ARG A 8 -35.28 -15.90 56.95
N THR A 9 -34.05 -16.12 57.35
CA THR A 9 -32.87 -15.26 57.22
C THR A 9 -32.49 -15.07 55.75
N SER A 10 -32.32 -13.82 55.30
CA SER A 10 -31.52 -13.51 54.13
C SER A 10 -30.52 -12.41 54.51
N ARG A 11 -29.23 -12.76 54.45
CA ARG A 11 -28.10 -11.86 54.68
C ARG A 11 -27.98 -10.98 53.43
N PHE A 12 -28.22 -9.68 53.54
CA PHE A 12 -27.81 -8.72 52.52
C PHE A 12 -26.30 -8.47 52.68
N VAL A 13 -25.51 -9.06 51.78
CA VAL A 13 -24.11 -8.69 51.56
C VAL A 13 -24.12 -7.47 50.65
N LEU A 14 -23.61 -6.35 51.16
CA LEU A 14 -23.33 -5.15 50.38
C LEU A 14 -22.13 -5.46 49.46
N CYS A 15 -22.36 -5.81 48.20
CA CYS A 15 -21.29 -5.88 47.21
C CYS A 15 -21.03 -4.49 46.64
N ALA A 16 -19.90 -3.90 47.03
CA ALA A 16 -19.32 -2.75 46.35
C ALA A 16 -18.92 -3.17 44.92
N PHE A 17 -19.54 -2.56 43.92
CA PHE A 17 -19.07 -2.65 42.53
C PHE A 17 -17.80 -1.80 42.41
N VAL A 18 -16.65 -2.45 42.56
CA VAL A 18 -15.41 -1.93 42.01
C VAL A 18 -15.52 -2.09 40.49
N LEU A 19 -15.71 -0.97 39.79
CA LEU A 19 -15.55 -0.88 38.35
C LEU A 19 -14.09 -1.19 38.03
N SER A 20 -13.82 -2.47 37.76
CA SER A 20 -12.61 -2.90 37.06
C SER A 20 -12.64 -2.23 35.70
N LEU A 21 -11.91 -1.11 35.53
CA LEU A 21 -11.49 -0.67 34.21
C LEU A 21 -10.63 -1.82 33.65
N SER A 22 -11.27 -2.69 32.88
CA SER A 22 -10.56 -3.57 31.96
C SER A 22 -9.82 -2.63 31.02
N ALA A 23 -8.53 -2.46 31.27
CA ALA A 23 -7.61 -1.93 30.29
C ALA A 23 -7.69 -2.89 29.10
N VAL A 24 -8.51 -2.54 28.12
CA VAL A 24 -8.41 -3.09 26.76
C VAL A 24 -6.99 -2.72 26.35
N ARG A 25 -6.06 -3.67 26.48
CA ARG A 25 -4.75 -3.56 25.86
C ARG A 25 -5.04 -3.42 24.38
N ALA A 26 -4.94 -2.19 23.87
CA ALA A 26 -4.89 -1.96 22.44
C ALA A 26 -3.75 -2.83 21.91
N THR A 27 -4.08 -3.87 21.15
CA THR A 27 -3.10 -4.56 20.35
C THR A 27 -2.45 -3.51 19.45
N PRO A 28 -1.11 -3.51 19.30
CA PRO A 28 -0.45 -2.58 18.39
C PRO A 28 -1.11 -2.71 17.01
N GLU A 29 -1.47 -1.59 16.41
CA GLU A 29 -2.01 -1.56 15.06
C GLU A 29 -0.90 -2.05 14.11
N VAL A 30 -1.19 -3.10 13.35
CA VAL A 30 -0.25 -3.68 12.38
C VAL A 30 -0.14 -2.73 11.19
N THR A 31 1.08 -2.53 10.70
CA THR A 31 1.38 -1.61 9.60
C THR A 31 2.03 -2.32 8.42
N LEU A 32 2.12 -1.67 7.26
CA LEU A 32 2.88 -2.18 6.12
C LEU A 32 4.36 -2.41 6.44
N ASP A 33 4.93 -1.67 7.40
CA ASP A 33 6.31 -1.88 7.84
C ASP A 33 6.48 -3.21 8.61
N ASP A 34 5.40 -3.78 9.17
CA ASP A 34 5.44 -5.08 9.83
C ASP A 34 5.47 -6.23 8.82
N LEU A 35 4.86 -6.05 7.64
CA LEU A 35 4.91 -7.02 6.54
C LEU A 35 6.35 -7.27 6.04
N ARG A 36 7.23 -6.26 6.12
CA ARG A 36 8.66 -6.38 5.76
C ARG A 36 9.43 -7.38 6.59
N LYS A 37 8.95 -7.67 7.80
CA LYS A 37 9.61 -8.55 8.77
C LYS A 37 9.22 -10.01 8.56
N LEU A 38 8.23 -10.27 7.70
CA LEU A 38 7.77 -11.61 7.41
C LEU A 38 8.77 -12.33 6.50
N GLU A 39 8.86 -13.65 6.68
CA GLU A 39 9.69 -14.54 5.86
C GLU A 39 9.08 -14.81 4.47
N ILE A 40 7.84 -14.38 4.25
CA ILE A 40 7.13 -14.45 2.97
C ILE A 40 7.19 -13.12 2.23
N ILE A 41 7.10 -13.18 0.90
CA ILE A 41 6.94 -11.98 0.09
C ILE A 41 5.50 -11.47 0.23
N CYS A 42 5.37 -10.22 0.66
CA CYS A 42 4.09 -9.51 0.69
C CYS A 42 4.03 -8.54 -0.49
N PHE A 43 2.87 -8.35 -1.10
CA PHE A 43 2.66 -7.44 -2.21
C PHE A 43 1.80 -6.24 -1.82
N VAL A 44 2.10 -5.09 -2.42
CA VAL A 44 1.31 -3.85 -2.32
C VAL A 44 1.18 -3.22 -3.71
N PRO A 45 0.08 -2.50 -3.99
CA PRO A 45 -0.07 -1.81 -5.27
C PRO A 45 0.68 -0.46 -5.26
N SER A 46 1.26 -0.07 -6.40
CA SER A 46 1.73 1.32 -6.65
C SER A 46 0.60 2.21 -7.18
N HIS A 47 -0.48 1.63 -7.70
CA HIS A 47 -1.66 2.33 -8.21
C HIS A 47 -2.92 1.98 -7.41
N LEU A 48 -3.66 3.02 -7.00
CA LEU A 48 -5.01 2.87 -6.45
C LEU A 48 -5.94 3.97 -7.02
N PRO A 49 -7.25 3.70 -7.12
CA PRO A 49 -8.22 4.71 -7.53
C PRO A 49 -8.22 5.91 -6.58
N GLU A 50 -8.63 7.06 -7.09
CA GLU A 50 -8.70 8.27 -6.28
C GLU A 50 -9.54 8.06 -5.00
N GLY A 51 -9.05 8.64 -3.91
CA GLY A 51 -9.68 8.54 -2.58
C GLY A 51 -9.36 7.26 -1.82
N PHE A 52 -8.84 6.20 -2.46
CA PHE A 52 -8.46 4.98 -1.74
C PHE A 52 -7.33 5.25 -0.75
N ARG A 53 -7.47 4.69 0.44
CA ARG A 53 -6.48 4.73 1.52
C ARG A 53 -6.37 3.34 2.15
N LEU A 54 -5.21 3.05 2.73
CA LEU A 54 -5.02 1.86 3.55
C LEU A 54 -5.98 1.92 4.74
N GLN A 55 -6.76 0.86 4.93
CA GLN A 55 -7.72 0.73 6.03
C GLN A 55 -7.27 -0.25 7.09
N ARG A 56 -6.70 -1.38 6.65
CA ARG A 56 -6.32 -2.45 7.56
C ARG A 56 -5.15 -3.23 7.00
N VAL A 57 -4.28 -3.65 7.91
CA VAL A 57 -3.27 -4.67 7.68
C VAL A 57 -3.47 -5.71 8.78
N ASP A 58 -3.57 -6.97 8.40
CA ASP A 58 -3.63 -8.09 9.33
C ASP A 58 -2.45 -9.02 9.05
N ILE A 59 -1.81 -9.49 10.11
CA ILE A 59 -0.87 -10.60 10.06
C ILE A 59 -1.47 -11.71 10.91
N THR A 60 -1.78 -12.81 10.26
CA THR A 60 -2.23 -14.04 10.92
C THR A 60 -1.17 -15.11 10.73
N PHE A 61 -1.37 -16.25 11.37
CA PHE A 61 -0.44 -17.36 11.33
C PHE A 61 -1.23 -18.61 11.01
N ASP A 62 -0.70 -19.41 10.10
CA ASP A 62 -1.30 -20.67 9.74
C ASP A 62 -1.18 -21.67 10.90
N GLU A 63 -2.17 -22.55 11.00
CA GLU A 63 -2.18 -23.58 12.04
C GLU A 63 -1.11 -24.64 11.71
N LEU A 64 -0.42 -25.10 12.76
CA LEU A 64 0.54 -26.20 12.60
C LEU A 64 -0.25 -27.49 12.38
N HIS A 65 -0.28 -27.95 11.14
CA HIS A 65 -0.78 -29.28 10.82
C HIS A 65 0.31 -30.31 11.14
N GLU A 66 -0.02 -31.30 11.97
CA GLU A 66 0.88 -32.38 12.44
C GLU A 66 1.49 -33.22 11.31
N GLU A 67 0.99 -33.08 10.07
CA GLU A 67 1.43 -33.82 8.89
C GLU A 67 2.72 -33.27 8.25
N PHE A 68 3.24 -32.13 8.73
CA PHE A 68 4.44 -31.47 8.20
C PHE A 68 5.58 -31.44 9.22
N ASP A 69 6.29 -32.56 9.35
CA ASP A 69 7.41 -32.78 10.30
C ASP A 69 8.59 -31.79 10.15
N ASP A 70 8.61 -30.99 9.09
CA ASP A 70 9.67 -30.05 8.72
C ASP A 70 9.38 -28.58 9.12
N ILE A 71 8.15 -28.24 9.49
CA ILE A 71 7.76 -26.87 9.88
C ILE A 71 7.89 -26.68 11.39
N LYS A 72 8.94 -25.96 11.80
CA LYS A 72 9.30 -25.74 13.22
C LYS A 72 8.53 -24.61 13.90
N HIS A 73 7.79 -23.80 13.14
CA HIS A 73 7.09 -22.60 13.61
C HIS A 73 5.91 -22.26 12.70
N GLN A 74 4.91 -21.55 13.23
CA GLN A 74 3.76 -21.12 12.43
C GLN A 74 4.20 -20.19 11.31
N LEU A 75 3.65 -20.41 10.13
CA LEU A 75 3.95 -19.63 8.94
C LEU A 75 3.03 -18.40 8.86
N PRO A 76 3.56 -17.21 8.59
CA PRO A 76 2.72 -16.01 8.54
C PRO A 76 1.84 -16.01 7.29
N LEU A 77 0.67 -15.37 7.44
CA LEU A 77 -0.24 -14.95 6.39
C LEU A 77 -0.49 -13.44 6.56
N TYR A 78 -0.79 -12.75 5.46
CA TYR A 78 -1.12 -11.33 5.48
C TYR A 78 -2.42 -11.02 4.74
N SER A 79 -3.11 -9.99 5.22
CA SER A 79 -4.23 -9.35 4.53
C SER A 79 -4.06 -7.84 4.55
N ILE A 80 -4.39 -7.18 3.45
CA ILE A 80 -4.36 -5.73 3.32
C ILE A 80 -5.68 -5.28 2.72
N VAL A 81 -6.31 -4.27 3.30
CA VAL A 81 -7.55 -3.68 2.80
C VAL A 81 -7.34 -2.20 2.49
N TYR A 82 -7.70 -1.80 1.28
CA TYR A 82 -7.78 -0.42 0.84
C TYR A 82 -9.23 -0.04 0.58
N SER A 83 -9.61 1.18 0.95
CA SER A 83 -10.94 1.72 0.64
C SER A 83 -10.93 3.23 0.56
N ASN A 84 -11.83 3.79 -0.25
CA ASN A 84 -12.10 5.22 -0.28
C ASN A 84 -13.10 5.69 0.79
N ASP A 85 -13.85 4.79 1.40
CA ASP A 85 -14.71 5.06 2.57
C ASP A 85 -14.88 3.76 3.38
N PRO A 86 -14.50 3.73 4.68
CA PRO A 86 -14.48 2.49 5.47
C PRO A 86 -15.84 1.80 5.65
N GLN A 87 -16.96 2.52 5.47
CA GLN A 87 -18.30 1.98 5.76
C GLN A 87 -19.10 1.65 4.50
N ARG A 88 -18.91 2.40 3.42
CA ARG A 88 -19.75 2.34 2.20
C ARG A 88 -18.95 2.52 0.92
N GLY A 89 -17.63 2.61 1.02
CA GLY A 89 -16.73 2.86 -0.10
C GLY A 89 -16.52 1.65 -0.99
N ALA A 90 -15.87 1.92 -2.11
CA ALA A 90 -15.25 0.90 -2.92
C ALA A 90 -14.03 0.33 -2.18
N THR A 91 -13.72 -0.94 -2.42
CA THR A 91 -12.65 -1.66 -1.72
C THR A 91 -11.76 -2.42 -2.69
N PHE A 92 -10.52 -2.62 -2.26
CA PHE A 92 -9.58 -3.57 -2.85
C PHE A 92 -8.85 -4.25 -1.70
N SER A 93 -8.74 -5.58 -1.75
CA SER A 93 -7.97 -6.35 -0.77
C SER A 93 -6.98 -7.29 -1.44
N ILE A 94 -5.90 -7.54 -0.69
CA ILE A 94 -4.90 -8.57 -0.98
C ILE A 94 -4.88 -9.50 0.21
N GLU A 95 -4.90 -10.81 -0.06
CA GLU A 95 -4.80 -11.83 0.96
C GLU A 95 -3.77 -12.87 0.53
N SER A 96 -3.14 -13.55 1.49
CA SER A 96 -2.25 -14.69 1.26
C SER A 96 -2.80 -15.97 1.87
N ALA A 97 -2.56 -17.11 1.22
CA ALA A 97 -2.85 -18.42 1.76
C ALA A 97 -1.65 -19.38 1.59
N ARG A 98 -1.48 -20.33 2.52
CA ARG A 98 -0.47 -21.38 2.42
C ARG A 98 -0.79 -22.34 1.28
N GLU A 99 -2.03 -22.79 1.23
CA GLU A 99 -2.56 -23.63 0.17
C GLU A 99 -3.59 -22.85 -0.64
N GLY A 100 -3.59 -23.06 -1.94
CA GLY A 100 -4.61 -22.50 -2.81
C GLY A 100 -5.90 -23.17 -2.39
N ILE A 101 -6.92 -22.39 -2.05
CA ILE A 101 -8.22 -22.98 -1.72
C ILE A 101 -8.64 -23.80 -2.93
N GLY A 102 -8.70 -25.12 -2.75
CA GLY A 102 -9.25 -26.05 -3.73
C GLY A 102 -10.69 -25.63 -4.04
N ASP A 103 -10.96 -25.44 -5.33
CA ASP A 103 -12.17 -24.87 -5.90
C ASP A 103 -12.55 -23.45 -5.42
N ARG A 104 -12.08 -22.50 -6.24
CA ARG A 104 -12.62 -21.20 -6.66
C ARG A 104 -13.32 -20.33 -5.60
N ASN A 105 -13.01 -19.04 -5.61
CA ASN A 105 -13.86 -18.05 -4.98
C ASN A 105 -15.26 -18.06 -5.65
N ILE A 106 -16.17 -18.92 -5.18
CA ILE A 106 -17.50 -19.10 -5.77
C ILE A 106 -18.38 -17.94 -5.31
N MET A 107 -18.90 -17.18 -6.27
CA MET A 107 -19.96 -16.23 -5.97
C MET A 107 -21.25 -17.01 -5.65
N PRO A 108 -21.96 -16.70 -4.55
CA PRO A 108 -23.21 -17.39 -4.19
C PRO A 108 -24.33 -17.36 -5.25
N ASP A 109 -24.17 -16.56 -6.30
CA ASP A 109 -25.13 -16.28 -7.35
C ASP A 109 -24.41 -16.35 -8.72
N GLU A 110 -24.04 -17.58 -9.09
CA GLU A 110 -23.27 -17.89 -10.31
C GLU A 110 -24.00 -17.47 -11.59
N GLU A 111 -25.35 -17.47 -11.60
CA GLU A 111 -26.16 -17.08 -12.76
C GLU A 111 -25.93 -15.62 -13.22
N ASN A 112 -25.42 -14.78 -12.31
CA ASN A 112 -25.11 -13.39 -12.55
C ASN A 112 -23.60 -13.10 -12.52
N ALA A 113 -22.75 -14.13 -12.39
CA ALA A 113 -21.31 -14.00 -12.43
C ALA A 113 -20.78 -14.26 -13.84
N GLU A 114 -19.71 -13.55 -14.20
CA GLU A 114 -18.91 -13.80 -15.40
C GLU A 114 -17.51 -14.27 -14.96
N GLU A 115 -16.92 -15.17 -15.74
CA GLU A 115 -15.55 -15.61 -15.57
C GLU A 115 -14.67 -15.07 -16.70
N THR A 116 -13.49 -14.56 -16.36
CA THR A 116 -12.46 -14.21 -17.35
C THR A 116 -11.07 -14.50 -16.80
N GLU A 117 -10.13 -14.79 -17.69
CA GLU A 117 -8.71 -14.84 -17.33
C GLU A 117 -8.07 -13.48 -17.62
N ILE A 118 -7.20 -13.04 -16.71
CA ILE A 118 -6.31 -11.89 -16.92
C ILE A 118 -4.85 -12.30 -16.73
N LYS A 119 -3.95 -11.54 -17.33
CA LYS A 119 -2.52 -11.66 -17.06
C LYS A 119 -2.13 -10.69 -15.95
N THR A 120 -1.30 -11.15 -15.04
CA THR A 120 -0.82 -10.35 -13.90
C THR A 120 0.69 -10.54 -13.73
N PRO A 121 1.37 -9.68 -12.97
CA PRO A 121 2.78 -9.89 -12.61
C PRO A 121 3.05 -11.22 -11.87
N LEU A 122 2.03 -11.84 -11.27
CA LEU A 122 2.11 -13.13 -10.56
C LEU A 122 1.81 -14.33 -11.47
N GLY A 123 1.36 -14.09 -12.70
CA GLY A 123 0.92 -15.13 -13.64
C GLY A 123 -0.54 -14.96 -14.10
N PRO A 124 -1.09 -15.94 -14.82
CA PRO A 124 -2.51 -15.93 -15.19
C PRO A 124 -3.39 -16.02 -13.96
N MET A 125 -4.46 -15.24 -13.95
CA MET A 125 -5.40 -15.14 -12.84
C MET A 125 -6.82 -15.23 -13.36
N TYR A 126 -7.62 -16.11 -12.74
CA TYR A 126 -9.04 -16.23 -13.04
C TYR A 126 -9.83 -15.26 -12.17
N LEU A 127 -10.62 -14.44 -12.82
CA LEU A 127 -11.55 -13.50 -12.20
C LEU A 127 -12.96 -14.05 -12.28
N ILE A 128 -13.68 -13.91 -11.19
CA ILE A 128 -15.11 -14.16 -11.08
C ILE A 128 -15.71 -12.82 -10.67
N TYR A 129 -16.56 -12.24 -11.52
CA TYR A 129 -17.08 -10.89 -11.27
C TYR A 129 -18.56 -10.74 -11.63
N ARG A 130 -19.26 -9.85 -10.94
CA ARG A 130 -20.64 -9.47 -11.28
C ARG A 130 -20.64 -8.17 -12.10
N PRO A 131 -20.99 -8.21 -13.40
CA PRO A 131 -21.01 -7.01 -14.24
C PRO A 131 -22.11 -6.02 -13.81
N LYS A 132 -21.92 -4.75 -14.18
CA LYS A 132 -22.89 -3.69 -13.90
C LYS A 132 -24.21 -3.95 -14.65
N GLY A 133 -25.31 -4.10 -13.91
CA GLY A 133 -26.66 -4.26 -14.48
C GLY A 133 -27.34 -5.60 -14.19
N LYS A 134 -26.65 -6.53 -13.52
CA LYS A 134 -27.23 -7.77 -12.97
C LYS A 134 -27.75 -7.56 -11.54
N GLU A 135 -28.71 -8.38 -11.10
CA GLU A 135 -29.25 -8.32 -9.73
C GLU A 135 -28.16 -8.65 -8.68
N GLY A 136 -28.22 -8.06 -7.47
CA GLY A 136 -27.23 -8.26 -6.39
C GLY A 136 -26.35 -7.05 -6.06
N ARG A 137 -25.33 -7.24 -5.21
CA ARG A 137 -24.37 -6.19 -4.80
C ARG A 137 -23.55 -5.76 -6.03
N LYS A 138 -23.50 -4.46 -6.30
CA LYS A 138 -22.85 -3.90 -7.50
C LYS A 138 -21.33 -4.14 -7.48
N ILE A 139 -20.82 -4.74 -8.57
CA ILE A 139 -19.40 -4.79 -8.96
C ILE A 139 -18.50 -5.41 -7.88
N GLU A 140 -18.74 -6.69 -7.58
CA GLU A 140 -17.80 -7.51 -6.83
C GLU A 140 -16.89 -8.24 -7.83
N ILE A 141 -15.60 -8.29 -7.53
CA ILE A 141 -14.57 -9.00 -8.28
C ILE A 141 -13.84 -9.87 -7.26
N LEU A 142 -13.79 -11.16 -7.52
CA LEU A 142 -13.02 -12.14 -6.77
C LEU A 142 -12.01 -12.78 -7.70
N THR A 143 -10.83 -13.11 -7.19
CA THR A 143 -9.82 -13.84 -7.96
C THR A 143 -9.56 -15.19 -7.36
N ASN A 144 -9.28 -16.18 -8.20
CA ASN A 144 -8.69 -17.40 -7.69
C ASN A 144 -7.27 -17.14 -7.21
N TRP A 145 -6.85 -17.96 -6.26
CA TRP A 145 -5.53 -17.95 -5.67
C TRP A 145 -4.46 -18.28 -6.73
N VAL A 146 -3.48 -17.38 -6.92
CA VAL A 146 -2.41 -17.54 -7.91
C VAL A 146 -1.07 -17.78 -7.23
N GLU A 147 -0.31 -18.75 -7.75
CA GLU A 147 1.05 -19.06 -7.29
C GLU A 147 2.06 -18.02 -7.76
N ASP A 148 2.81 -17.46 -6.82
CA ASP A 148 3.93 -16.57 -7.16
C ASP A 148 5.18 -17.35 -7.64
N GLU A 149 6.15 -16.62 -8.21
CA GLU A 149 7.39 -17.19 -8.73
C GLU A 149 8.28 -17.83 -7.65
N ASN A 150 8.22 -17.33 -6.41
CA ASN A 150 9.00 -17.91 -5.32
C ASN A 150 8.44 -19.28 -4.92
N MET A 151 7.11 -19.40 -4.90
CA MET A 151 6.40 -20.64 -4.67
C MET A 151 6.76 -21.68 -5.75
N LYS A 152 6.76 -21.28 -7.02
CA LYS A 152 7.20 -22.14 -8.14
C LYS A 152 8.66 -22.57 -7.97
N ALA A 153 9.53 -21.66 -7.56
CA ALA A 153 10.95 -21.96 -7.32
C ALA A 153 11.16 -22.93 -6.14
N GLU A 154 10.41 -22.78 -5.04
CA GLU A 154 10.45 -23.73 -3.92
C GLU A 154 9.90 -25.11 -4.32
N LYS A 155 8.77 -25.17 -5.03
CA LYS A 155 8.25 -26.43 -5.59
C LYS A 155 9.22 -27.13 -6.54
N ALA A 156 10.03 -26.36 -7.28
CA ALA A 156 11.03 -26.95 -8.17
C ALA A 156 12.18 -27.64 -7.42
N LYS A 157 12.46 -27.22 -6.16
CA LYS A 157 13.48 -27.86 -5.31
C LYS A 157 12.99 -29.19 -4.76
N ASP A 158 11.71 -29.25 -4.37
CA ASP A 158 11.05 -30.46 -3.91
C ASP A 158 9.61 -30.52 -4.46
N PRO A 159 9.38 -31.30 -5.53
CA PRO A 159 8.04 -31.45 -6.12
C PRO A 159 7.01 -32.10 -5.20
N GLN A 160 7.46 -32.81 -4.16
CA GLN A 160 6.59 -33.44 -3.16
C GLN A 160 6.47 -32.60 -1.88
N GLY A 161 7.34 -31.60 -1.71
CA GLY A 161 7.35 -30.69 -0.58
C GLY A 161 6.39 -29.51 -0.76
N HIS A 162 5.87 -29.00 0.36
CA HIS A 162 5.09 -27.78 0.35
C HIS A 162 6.02 -26.56 0.30
N PRO A 163 5.81 -25.59 -0.60
CA PRO A 163 6.68 -24.43 -0.71
C PRO A 163 6.56 -23.52 0.52
N ILE A 164 7.65 -23.38 1.26
CA ILE A 164 7.66 -22.73 2.58
C ILE A 164 7.65 -21.20 2.50
N LEU A 165 8.38 -20.62 1.55
CA LEU A 165 8.61 -19.17 1.46
C LEU A 165 7.76 -18.46 0.39
N GLY A 166 7.04 -19.22 -0.45
CA GLY A 166 6.09 -18.69 -1.42
C GLY A 166 4.64 -18.96 -0.98
N ARG A 167 3.71 -18.08 -1.34
CA ARG A 167 2.29 -18.21 -0.99
C ARG A 167 1.42 -18.08 -2.22
N PHE A 168 0.20 -18.53 -2.09
CA PHE A 168 -0.84 -18.10 -3.00
C PHE A 168 -1.27 -16.68 -2.64
N HIS A 169 -1.59 -15.87 -3.65
CA HIS A 169 -2.18 -14.55 -3.47
C HIS A 169 -3.56 -14.47 -4.08
N GLY A 170 -4.48 -13.85 -3.35
CA GLY A 170 -5.87 -13.68 -3.70
C GLY A 170 -6.25 -12.20 -3.60
N PHE A 171 -7.11 -11.77 -4.51
CA PHE A 171 -7.51 -10.38 -4.62
C PHE A 171 -9.04 -10.30 -4.61
N SER A 172 -9.56 -9.29 -3.93
CA SER A 172 -10.98 -8.96 -4.02
C SER A 172 -11.16 -7.47 -4.22
N ALA A 173 -12.24 -7.10 -4.90
CA ALA A 173 -12.62 -5.71 -5.01
C ALA A 173 -14.13 -5.54 -5.06
N ALA A 174 -14.61 -4.44 -4.49
CA ALA A 174 -16.01 -4.04 -4.58
C ALA A 174 -16.11 -2.59 -5.06
N GLY A 175 -17.05 -2.31 -5.96
CA GLY A 175 -17.34 -0.93 -6.39
C GLY A 175 -16.31 -0.29 -7.34
N ILE A 176 -15.39 -1.07 -7.93
CA ILE A 176 -14.44 -0.60 -8.96
C ILE A 176 -14.59 -1.39 -10.26
N THR A 177 -14.31 -0.78 -11.41
CA THR A 177 -14.43 -1.47 -12.71
C THR A 177 -13.34 -2.52 -12.91
N LEU A 178 -13.60 -3.51 -13.78
CA LEU A 178 -12.59 -4.50 -14.17
C LEU A 178 -11.30 -3.86 -14.73
N ALA A 179 -11.45 -2.82 -15.56
CA ALA A 179 -10.30 -2.09 -16.11
C ALA A 179 -9.47 -1.41 -15.02
N GLU A 180 -10.12 -0.91 -13.97
CA GLU A 180 -9.43 -0.30 -12.84
C GLU A 180 -8.78 -1.36 -11.94
N PHE A 181 -9.47 -2.48 -11.70
CA PHE A 181 -8.93 -3.65 -11.01
C PHE A 181 -7.63 -4.14 -11.67
N GLN A 182 -7.63 -4.29 -13.00
CA GLN A 182 -6.45 -4.69 -13.76
C GLN A 182 -5.26 -3.76 -13.52
N LYS A 183 -5.48 -2.44 -13.53
CA LYS A 183 -4.39 -1.47 -13.24
C LYS A 183 -3.81 -1.65 -11.85
N ILE A 184 -4.66 -1.89 -10.85
CA ILE A 184 -4.19 -2.13 -9.47
C ILE A 184 -3.32 -3.38 -9.43
N VAL A 185 -3.78 -4.48 -10.05
CA VAL A 185 -3.05 -5.75 -10.09
C VAL A 185 -1.74 -5.63 -10.88
N ASP A 186 -1.72 -4.91 -12.00
CA ASP A 186 -0.51 -4.65 -12.78
C ASP A 186 0.53 -3.81 -12.02
N SER A 187 0.09 -3.03 -11.04
CA SER A 187 0.92 -2.16 -10.20
C SER A 187 1.49 -2.87 -8.96
N LEU A 188 1.18 -4.16 -8.77
CA LEU A 188 1.64 -4.91 -7.61
C LEU A 188 3.16 -5.08 -7.63
N HIS A 189 3.78 -4.75 -6.51
CA HIS A 189 5.21 -4.93 -6.29
C HIS A 189 5.45 -5.47 -4.87
N PRO A 190 6.55 -6.22 -4.67
CA PRO A 190 6.87 -6.76 -3.35
C PRO A 190 7.23 -5.62 -2.38
N VAL A 191 6.80 -5.73 -1.13
CA VAL A 191 7.07 -4.75 -0.06
C VAL A 191 8.58 -4.60 0.23
N ASN A 192 9.39 -5.57 -0.20
CA ASN A 192 10.84 -5.67 -0.02
C ASN A 192 11.66 -5.43 -1.30
N SER A 193 11.11 -4.83 -2.37
CA SER A 193 11.94 -4.42 -3.51
C SER A 193 12.91 -3.31 -3.09
N ASN A 194 14.07 -3.71 -2.57
CA ASN A 194 15.27 -2.90 -2.69
C ASN A 194 15.47 -2.62 -4.19
N PRO A 195 15.66 -1.37 -4.63
CA PRO A 195 15.87 -1.02 -6.03
C PRO A 195 17.15 -1.60 -6.67
N GLU A 196 17.86 -2.52 -6.01
CA GLU A 196 19.19 -2.98 -6.39
C GLU A 196 19.23 -4.14 -7.39
N THR A 197 18.10 -4.65 -7.89
CA THR A 197 18.08 -5.78 -8.85
C THR A 197 17.32 -5.54 -10.16
N ALA A 198 17.11 -4.28 -10.56
CA ALA A 198 16.76 -3.97 -11.95
C ALA A 198 18.03 -3.85 -12.81
N PRO A 199 18.15 -4.54 -13.97
CA PRO A 199 19.29 -4.39 -14.85
C PRO A 199 19.34 -2.95 -15.39
N ALA A 200 20.45 -2.26 -15.12
CA ALA A 200 20.65 -0.87 -15.48
C ALA A 200 20.71 -0.70 -17.00
N ALA A 201 19.70 -0.04 -17.58
CA ALA A 201 19.80 0.54 -18.91
C ALA A 201 20.70 1.78 -18.85
N ALA A 202 21.84 1.72 -19.52
CA ALA A 202 22.81 2.81 -19.59
C ALA A 202 22.27 3.98 -20.43
N GLY A 203 21.88 5.06 -19.75
CA GLY A 203 21.70 6.39 -20.31
C GLY A 203 21.94 7.38 -19.18
N LYS A 204 22.73 8.45 -19.44
CA LYS A 204 23.10 9.47 -18.45
C LYS A 204 21.86 10.07 -17.78
N THR A 205 21.42 9.44 -16.71
CA THR A 205 20.30 9.83 -15.87
C THR A 205 20.88 10.66 -14.72
N SER A 206 20.22 11.77 -14.40
CA SER A 206 20.61 12.58 -13.25
C SER A 206 20.66 11.70 -11.98
N ALA A 207 21.68 11.86 -11.15
CA ALA A 207 21.84 11.05 -9.93
C ALA A 207 20.69 11.27 -8.92
N LEU A 208 19.91 12.35 -9.07
CA LEU A 208 18.76 12.68 -8.25
C LEU A 208 17.52 11.90 -8.72
N LYS A 209 17.07 10.94 -7.91
CA LYS A 209 15.85 10.14 -8.15
C LYS A 209 14.75 10.57 -7.18
N ILE A 210 14.01 11.63 -7.53
CA ILE A 210 12.87 12.13 -6.74
C ILE A 210 11.65 12.20 -7.64
N HIS A 211 10.47 11.80 -7.15
CA HIS A 211 9.25 11.91 -7.94
C HIS A 211 8.90 13.40 -8.18
N PRO A 212 8.60 13.86 -9.43
CA PRO A 212 8.36 15.28 -9.72
C PRO A 212 7.30 15.97 -8.83
N LYS A 213 6.27 15.22 -8.42
CA LYS A 213 5.24 15.67 -7.46
C LYS A 213 5.78 16.18 -6.10
N VAL A 214 6.99 15.80 -5.70
CA VAL A 214 7.63 16.38 -4.51
C VAL A 214 7.83 17.89 -4.68
N PHE A 215 8.14 18.34 -5.89
CA PHE A 215 8.32 19.75 -6.20
C PHE A 215 6.97 20.47 -6.35
N ASN A 216 5.92 19.81 -6.85
CA ASN A 216 4.55 20.33 -6.80
C ASN A 216 4.09 20.65 -5.36
N MET A 217 4.52 19.89 -4.35
CA MET A 217 4.19 20.20 -2.95
C MET A 217 4.84 21.50 -2.45
N ILE A 218 6.00 21.86 -3.02
CA ILE A 218 6.71 23.11 -2.72
C ILE A 218 6.10 24.25 -3.55
N ASP A 219 5.86 23.97 -4.83
CA ASP A 219 5.32 24.84 -5.88
C ASP A 219 3.82 24.61 -6.09
N CYS A 220 3.04 24.68 -5.01
CA CYS A 220 1.58 24.53 -5.09
C CYS A 220 0.93 25.89 -5.41
N TRP A 221 -0.29 25.91 -5.94
CA TRP A 221 -1.00 27.15 -6.32
C TRP A 221 -1.21 28.17 -5.18
N ILE A 222 -0.96 27.76 -3.93
CA ILE A 222 -1.06 28.59 -2.72
C ILE A 222 0.32 29.17 -2.33
N SER A 223 1.43 28.68 -2.90
CA SER A 223 2.77 29.19 -2.66
C SER A 223 2.94 30.55 -3.35
N ASP A 224 3.09 31.62 -2.59
CA ASP A 224 3.67 32.86 -3.13
C ASP A 224 5.20 32.73 -3.15
N SER A 225 5.86 33.50 -4.01
CA SER A 225 7.32 33.49 -4.13
C SER A 225 8.04 33.95 -2.85
N GLU A 226 7.32 34.60 -1.94
CA GLU A 226 7.87 35.09 -0.66
C GLU A 226 7.81 34.01 0.43
N SER A 227 6.99 32.97 0.30
CA SER A 227 6.74 31.94 1.31
C SER A 227 6.25 30.61 0.68
N PRO A 228 7.16 29.69 0.29
CA PRO A 228 6.76 28.35 -0.11
C PRO A 228 6.03 27.63 1.02
N VAL A 229 4.88 27.01 0.71
CA VAL A 229 4.02 26.36 1.72
C VAL A 229 4.71 25.19 2.41
N VAL A 230 5.59 24.48 1.69
CA VAL A 230 6.36 23.35 2.21
C VAL A 230 7.85 23.61 2.03
N THR A 231 8.58 23.72 3.14
CA THR A 231 10.04 23.94 3.16
C THR A 231 10.83 22.70 3.55
N GLU A 232 10.18 21.66 4.08
CA GLU A 232 10.80 20.39 4.45
C GLU A 232 9.91 19.20 4.05
N ILE A 233 10.50 18.19 3.40
CA ILE A 233 9.81 16.97 2.97
C ILE A 233 10.59 15.73 3.41
N ASN A 234 9.92 14.79 4.08
CA ASN A 234 10.51 13.49 4.41
C ASN A 234 10.51 12.59 3.17
N LEU A 235 11.68 12.39 2.57
CA LEU A 235 11.83 11.60 1.35
C LEU A 235 11.60 10.11 1.57
N ASP A 236 11.88 9.59 2.76
CA ASP A 236 11.61 8.18 3.08
C ASP A 236 10.10 7.93 3.19
N ALA A 237 9.32 8.93 3.62
CA ALA A 237 7.86 8.84 3.63
C ALA A 237 7.29 8.92 2.20
N VAL A 238 7.87 9.75 1.33
CA VAL A 238 7.51 9.83 -0.10
C VAL A 238 7.74 8.49 -0.79
N GLU A 239 8.94 7.91 -0.65
CA GLU A 239 9.26 6.60 -1.25
C GLU A 239 8.36 5.48 -0.71
N LYS A 240 7.98 5.53 0.57
CA LYS A 240 7.04 4.56 1.16
C LYS A 240 5.59 4.75 0.72
N ASN A 241 5.21 5.94 0.26
CA ASN A 241 3.84 6.26 -0.13
C ASN A 241 3.63 6.09 -1.64
N GLY A 242 3.79 4.85 -2.11
CA GLY A 242 3.67 4.49 -3.53
C GLY A 242 2.35 4.94 -4.17
N ASN A 243 1.26 4.96 -3.39
CA ASN A 243 -0.07 5.36 -3.86
C ASN A 243 -0.19 6.82 -4.32
N GLN A 244 0.54 7.75 -3.69
CA GLN A 244 0.50 9.16 -4.09
C GLN A 244 1.64 9.57 -5.01
N PHE A 245 2.70 8.75 -5.09
CA PHE A 245 3.94 9.00 -5.82
C PHE A 245 4.27 7.79 -6.70
N ASN A 246 3.34 7.40 -7.59
CA ASN A 246 3.51 6.25 -8.47
C ASN A 246 4.79 6.39 -9.30
N THR A 247 5.80 5.57 -9.00
CA THR A 247 7.11 5.64 -9.65
C THR A 247 7.11 5.09 -11.06
N ASP A 248 6.14 4.25 -11.42
CA ASP A 248 6.07 3.57 -12.73
C ASP A 248 5.76 4.55 -13.87
N ASP A 249 5.12 5.68 -13.53
CA ASP A 249 4.82 6.75 -14.47
C ASP A 249 5.96 7.77 -14.59
N VAL A 250 7.00 7.66 -13.75
CA VAL A 250 8.18 8.54 -13.81
C VAL A 250 9.12 8.05 -14.91
N LYS A 251 9.25 8.83 -15.97
CA LYS A 251 10.05 8.48 -17.14
C LYS A 251 11.12 9.54 -17.41
N PRO A 252 12.32 9.13 -17.85
CA PRO A 252 13.28 10.07 -18.40
C PRO A 252 12.74 10.65 -19.71
N ASP A 253 12.89 11.96 -19.89
CA ASP A 253 12.49 12.75 -21.05
C ASP A 253 13.62 13.73 -21.40
N GLY A 254 14.68 13.21 -22.04
CA GLY A 254 15.91 13.95 -22.28
C GLY A 254 16.61 14.31 -20.95
N GLU A 255 16.79 15.60 -20.70
CA GLU A 255 17.34 16.11 -19.42
C GLU A 255 16.31 16.09 -18.28
N TRP A 256 15.04 15.87 -18.60
CA TRP A 256 13.94 15.92 -17.65
C TRP A 256 13.63 14.55 -17.05
N THR A 257 13.22 14.56 -15.80
CA THR A 257 12.49 13.47 -15.17
C THR A 257 11.03 13.91 -15.13
N ARG A 258 10.16 13.17 -15.84
CA ARG A 258 8.77 13.55 -16.10
C ARG A 258 7.80 12.55 -15.50
N SER A 259 6.66 13.03 -15.01
CA SER A 259 5.51 12.25 -14.55
C SER A 259 4.23 12.92 -15.09
N PRO A 260 3.17 12.18 -15.44
CA PRO A 260 1.88 12.76 -15.79
C PRO A 260 1.22 13.43 -14.57
N THR A 261 0.35 14.41 -14.82
CA THR A 261 -0.52 14.95 -13.76
C THR A 261 -1.67 13.99 -13.46
N PRO A 262 -2.13 13.89 -12.20
CA PRO A 262 -3.34 13.12 -11.88
C PRO A 262 -4.60 13.62 -12.61
N GLU A 263 -4.65 14.93 -12.91
CA GLU A 263 -5.84 15.63 -13.40
C GLU A 263 -6.02 15.54 -14.92
N SER A 264 -4.95 15.25 -15.67
CA SER A 264 -4.98 15.19 -17.13
C SER A 264 -3.95 14.23 -17.70
N LYS A 265 -4.36 13.45 -18.71
CA LYS A 265 -3.47 12.59 -19.51
C LYS A 265 -2.49 13.39 -20.37
N GLU A 266 -2.82 14.64 -20.68
CA GLU A 266 -1.98 15.55 -21.46
C GLU A 266 -1.08 16.42 -20.57
N GLY A 267 -1.45 16.57 -19.30
CA GLY A 267 -0.67 17.32 -18.32
C GLY A 267 0.57 16.57 -17.84
N PHE A 268 1.51 17.31 -17.30
CA PHE A 268 2.77 16.77 -16.79
C PHE A 268 3.34 17.60 -15.65
N MET A 269 4.11 16.92 -14.81
CA MET A 269 5.07 17.48 -13.87
C MET A 269 6.45 16.99 -14.30
N ARG A 270 7.44 17.86 -14.35
CA ARG A 270 8.81 17.46 -14.67
C ARG A 270 9.84 18.30 -13.97
N TYR A 271 11.01 17.74 -13.72
CA TYR A 271 12.16 18.52 -13.28
C TYR A 271 13.43 18.12 -14.03
N ARG A 272 14.40 19.03 -14.07
CA ARG A 272 15.78 18.71 -14.47
C ARG A 272 16.75 19.27 -13.45
N VAL A 273 17.87 18.58 -13.27
CA VAL A 273 18.93 19.02 -12.36
C VAL A 273 19.80 20.05 -13.08
N LEU A 274 19.89 21.25 -12.50
CA LEU A 274 20.77 22.32 -12.96
C LEU A 274 22.13 22.30 -12.26
N GLU A 275 22.13 21.98 -10.96
CA GLU A 275 23.35 21.86 -10.15
C GLU A 275 23.22 20.71 -9.15
N SER A 276 24.32 19.99 -8.90
CA SER A 276 24.41 18.92 -7.91
C SER A 276 25.82 18.93 -7.29
N LYS A 277 25.92 19.29 -6.01
CA LYS A 277 27.19 19.36 -5.28
C LYS A 277 27.03 18.82 -3.86
N GLY A 278 27.57 17.63 -3.61
CA GLY A 278 27.40 16.97 -2.31
C GLY A 278 25.93 16.64 -2.06
N ASN A 279 25.37 17.19 -0.98
CA ASN A 279 23.94 17.07 -0.63
C ASN A 279 23.10 18.24 -1.16
N HIS A 280 23.70 19.23 -1.81
CA HIS A 280 23.02 20.40 -2.35
C HIS A 280 22.61 20.18 -3.81
N TYR A 281 21.38 20.57 -4.14
CA TYR A 281 20.79 20.45 -5.46
C TYR A 281 20.07 21.74 -5.86
N LYS A 282 20.17 22.06 -7.15
CA LYS A 282 19.35 23.06 -7.82
C LYS A 282 18.62 22.42 -8.98
N VAL A 283 17.30 22.55 -9.00
CA VAL A 283 16.46 22.00 -10.07
C VAL A 283 15.62 23.08 -10.73
N GLU A 284 15.33 22.87 -12.00
CA GLU A 284 14.20 23.52 -12.65
C GLU A 284 13.02 22.57 -12.61
N TYR A 285 11.91 23.01 -12.03
CA TYR A 285 10.65 22.29 -12.01
C TYR A 285 9.65 22.96 -12.95
N GLN A 286 8.82 22.15 -13.62
CA GLN A 286 7.75 22.61 -14.50
C GLN A 286 6.48 21.80 -14.31
N GLU A 287 5.36 22.48 -14.46
CA GLU A 287 4.03 21.88 -14.37
C GLU A 287 3.10 22.40 -15.46
N ASN A 288 2.31 21.50 -16.01
CA ASN A 288 1.24 21.81 -16.95
C ASN A 288 0.04 20.92 -16.61
N GLY A 289 -1.10 21.54 -16.29
CA GLY A 289 -2.36 20.84 -15.96
C GLY A 289 -3.09 20.20 -17.15
N GLY A 290 -2.49 20.14 -18.33
CA GLY A 290 -3.09 19.63 -19.57
C GLY A 290 -3.62 20.70 -20.51
N GLY A 291 -3.17 21.94 -20.36
CA GLY A 291 -3.52 23.07 -21.23
C GLY A 291 -2.30 23.64 -21.95
N THR A 292 -2.42 24.86 -22.47
CA THR A 292 -1.30 25.55 -23.12
C THR A 292 -0.33 26.21 -22.13
N LEU A 293 -0.77 26.47 -20.90
CA LEU A 293 0.03 27.09 -19.86
C LEU A 293 0.95 26.07 -19.19
N THR A 294 2.25 26.38 -19.17
CA THR A 294 3.26 25.65 -18.40
C THR A 294 3.91 26.62 -17.42
N THR A 295 3.87 26.33 -16.13
CA THR A 295 4.59 27.08 -15.09
C THR A 295 5.99 26.51 -14.92
N ALA A 296 6.91 27.35 -14.44
CA ALA A 296 8.27 26.93 -14.17
C ALA A 296 8.80 27.61 -12.90
N SER A 297 9.61 26.88 -12.13
CA SER A 297 10.26 27.38 -10.93
C SER A 297 11.67 26.82 -10.81
N ILE A 298 12.52 27.55 -10.08
CA ILE A 298 13.86 27.14 -9.71
C ILE A 298 13.86 26.89 -8.20
N ILE A 299 14.18 25.65 -7.82
CA ILE A 299 14.16 25.20 -6.44
C ILE A 299 15.56 24.76 -6.06
N GLU A 300 16.12 25.37 -5.02
CA GLU A 300 17.37 24.95 -4.39
C GLU A 300 17.06 24.29 -3.06
N PHE A 301 17.72 23.18 -2.78
CA PHE A 301 17.48 22.41 -1.57
C PHE A 301 18.69 21.56 -1.20
N GLU A 302 18.67 21.08 0.02
CA GLU A 302 19.63 20.11 0.54
C GLU A 302 18.92 18.82 0.96
N ILE A 303 19.58 17.68 0.77
CA ILE A 303 19.12 16.40 1.29
C ILE A 303 19.95 16.04 2.52
N GLU A 304 19.33 16.14 3.70
CA GLU A 304 19.97 15.89 4.98
C GLU A 304 19.44 14.62 5.65
N LYS A 305 20.22 14.07 6.58
CA LYS A 305 19.76 13.02 7.50
C LYS A 305 19.30 13.66 8.80
N ARG A 306 18.07 13.37 9.22
CA ARG A 306 17.50 13.85 10.48
C ARG A 306 17.10 12.68 11.37
N ASN A 307 17.46 12.74 12.64
CA ASN A 307 16.99 11.76 13.62
C ASN A 307 15.63 12.20 14.17
N ILE A 308 14.64 11.31 14.11
CA ILE A 308 13.32 11.48 14.69
C ILE A 308 13.06 10.35 15.71
N ARG A 309 12.02 10.50 16.53
CA ARG A 309 11.50 9.39 17.34
C ARG A 309 10.22 8.86 16.70
N ARG A 310 10.18 7.57 16.44
CA ARG A 310 9.00 6.83 15.99
C ARG A 310 8.74 5.73 17.02
N ASP A 311 7.58 5.75 17.66
CA ASP A 311 7.23 4.79 18.73
C ASP A 311 8.28 4.71 19.84
N GLY A 312 8.84 5.87 20.20
CA GLY A 312 9.92 5.99 21.19
C GLY A 312 11.31 5.53 20.72
N LYS A 313 11.44 4.92 19.54
CA LYS A 313 12.71 4.48 18.95
C LYS A 313 13.33 5.57 18.06
N PRO A 314 14.65 5.81 18.14
CA PRO A 314 15.33 6.71 17.21
C PRO A 314 15.34 6.11 15.81
N VAL A 315 14.91 6.89 14.82
CA VAL A 315 14.95 6.53 13.40
C VAL A 315 15.61 7.68 12.65
N THR A 316 16.57 7.37 11.78
CA THR A 316 17.16 8.34 10.87
C THR A 316 16.34 8.38 9.59
N ILE A 317 15.92 9.58 9.18
CA ILE A 317 15.18 9.82 7.94
C ILE A 317 15.96 10.75 7.00
N ARG A 318 15.73 10.63 5.69
CA ARG A 318 16.15 11.65 4.71
C ARG A 318 15.12 12.76 4.60
N VAL A 319 15.60 14.01 4.65
CA VAL A 319 14.77 15.20 4.53
C VAL A 319 15.30 16.06 3.39
N LEU A 320 14.42 16.42 2.46
CA LEU A 320 14.65 17.51 1.53
C LEU A 320 14.29 18.81 2.24
N ARG A 321 15.24 19.73 2.37
CA ARG A 321 15.04 21.06 2.95
C ARG A 321 15.27 22.12 1.89
N VAL A 322 14.24 22.90 1.58
CA VAL A 322 14.28 23.98 0.59
C VAL A 322 15.09 25.14 1.16
N SER A 323 16.11 25.59 0.41
CA SER A 323 16.92 26.76 0.74
C SER A 323 16.53 27.99 -0.08
N SER A 324 16.02 27.80 -1.31
CA SER A 324 15.57 28.88 -2.19
C SER A 324 14.47 28.41 -3.13
N TYR A 325 13.52 29.31 -3.42
CA TYR A 325 12.45 29.11 -4.39
C TYR A 325 12.30 30.38 -5.21
N ASN A 326 12.30 30.25 -6.54
CA ASN A 326 12.07 31.37 -7.46
C ASN A 326 11.13 30.92 -8.58
N GLN A 327 9.96 31.54 -8.68
CA GLN A 327 9.05 31.36 -9.80
C GLN A 327 9.58 32.11 -11.04
N LYS A 328 9.48 31.51 -12.22
CA LYS A 328 9.94 32.10 -13.49
C LYS A 328 8.88 32.90 -14.21
#